data_AF-A0A355GBW2-F1
#
_entry.id   AF-A0A355GBW2-F1
#
_cell.length_a   1.000
_cell.length_b   1.000
_cell.length_c   1.000
_cell.angle_alpha   90.00
_cell.angle_beta   90.00
_cell.angle_gamma   90.00
#
_symmetry.space_group_name_H-M   'P 1'
#
loop_
_entity.id
_entity.type
_entity.pdbx_description
1 polymer ?
#
loop_
_entity_poly.entity_id
_entity_poly.type
_entity_poly.pdbx_seq_one_letter_code
_entity_poly.pdbx_strand_id
1 'polypeptide(L)'
;MNKLLLALQGFEDLGPLQEINMTEEKSDLIEAWLKESVCPVVEELVDLTTFQSNTLWSASHLSKGTETRERKLVEYVDDCLVKFAVQLEACFPYVYQARIPIHHINDIRFIAQRRWFDLVHAEDFYQPTQQLLLEDFNNQHTNNFRNYKQNKTPADHVCDSMFARIKYWKEILDQIYRLFFANIRIDDEQSMKDFSSLMDCVTQLDSSVKELQKVCLKSKQKTLRDACTTLSLIYLSYADRPELNWLVEDSSEVEVRSRSFRRCVVRPPGEIQHVEKQLDGTFKLIKKEPASLCNPAVIRKVAQALMDIKPIYEVPDSPEDLIDWACSQSRLVLVDHSPRQVFWDGEPIVQKWDTETVQWNLLWILACNPGRTVDKEMLYKPQGQKISSRRTRLKELLNGCEALNQLIKTIRGQGYRLELDSDNIILLQSDGLGGLNRVPTRKSRSINS
;
A
#
# COMPACT_ATOMS: atom_id res chain seq x y z
N MET A 1 16.76 23.35 -0.44
CA MET A 1 15.36 23.77 -0.68
C MET A 1 14.55 22.48 -0.82
N ASN A 2 13.47 22.31 -0.06
CA ASN A 2 12.70 21.05 -0.05
C ASN A 2 11.98 20.88 -1.41
N LYS A 3 12.43 19.93 -2.24
CA LYS A 3 11.90 19.74 -3.60
C LYS A 3 10.45 19.30 -3.58
N LEU A 4 10.03 18.52 -2.58
CA LEU A 4 8.65 18.09 -2.42
C LEU A 4 7.70 19.30 -2.24
N LEU A 5 8.08 20.29 -1.42
CA LEU A 5 7.29 21.51 -1.24
C LEU A 5 7.20 22.33 -2.53
N LEU A 6 8.28 22.42 -3.30
CA LEU A 6 8.27 23.11 -4.60
C LEU A 6 7.36 22.40 -5.60
N ALA A 7 7.39 21.07 -5.64
CA ALA A 7 6.54 20.29 -6.53
C ALA A 7 5.06 20.45 -6.18
N LEU A 8 4.72 20.48 -4.89
CA LEU A 8 3.35 20.74 -4.44
C LEU A 8 2.91 22.17 -4.76
N GLN A 9 3.76 23.18 -4.52
CA GLN A 9 3.47 24.57 -4.90
C GLN A 9 3.27 24.71 -6.41
N GLY A 10 4.15 24.10 -7.20
CA GLY A 10 4.04 24.11 -8.65
C GLY A 10 2.71 23.51 -9.15
N PHE A 11 2.15 22.52 -8.44
CA PHE A 11 0.82 22.01 -8.76
C PHE A 11 -0.30 23.03 -8.43
N GLU A 12 -0.19 23.73 -7.30
CA GLU A 12 -1.14 24.79 -6.93
C GLU A 12 -1.14 25.94 -7.95
N ASP A 13 0.04 26.30 -8.47
CA ASP A 13 0.23 27.37 -9.46
C ASP A 13 -0.39 27.02 -10.83
N LEU A 14 -0.55 25.73 -11.16
CA LEU A 14 -1.29 25.30 -12.36
C LEU A 14 -2.81 25.60 -12.24
N GLY A 15 -3.29 25.93 -11.05
CA GLY A 15 -4.69 26.23 -10.77
C GLY A 15 -5.62 25.02 -10.94
N PRO A 16 -6.96 25.23 -10.94
CA PRO A 16 -7.90 24.13 -10.97
C PRO A 16 -7.80 23.29 -12.25
N LEU A 17 -7.61 21.99 -12.09
CA LEU A 17 -7.61 21.02 -13.17
C LEU A 17 -8.99 20.39 -13.31
N GLN A 18 -9.83 20.96 -14.17
CA GLN A 18 -11.11 20.38 -14.60
C GLN A 18 -10.98 19.90 -16.04
N GLU A 19 -11.63 18.77 -16.39
CA GLU A 19 -11.54 18.17 -17.74
C GLU A 19 -11.97 19.12 -18.86
N ILE A 20 -12.96 19.98 -18.59
CA ILE A 20 -13.51 20.93 -19.56
C ILE A 20 -12.53 22.08 -19.87
N ASN A 21 -11.52 22.31 -19.01
CA ASN A 21 -10.63 23.47 -19.09
C ASN A 21 -9.21 23.11 -19.55
N MET A 22 -8.97 21.89 -20.06
CA MET A 22 -7.65 21.49 -20.50
C MET A 22 -7.34 22.07 -21.90
N THR A 23 -6.31 22.91 -21.98
CA THR A 23 -5.78 23.48 -23.23
C THR A 23 -4.39 22.92 -23.53
N GLU A 24 -3.88 23.14 -24.75
CA GLU A 24 -2.49 22.76 -25.12
C GLU A 24 -1.47 23.46 -24.22
N GLU A 25 -1.55 24.79 -24.08
CA GLU A 25 -0.67 25.57 -23.21
C GLU A 25 -0.65 25.03 -21.76
N LYS A 26 -1.84 24.75 -21.20
CA LYS A 26 -1.93 24.18 -19.86
C LYS A 26 -1.35 22.77 -19.77
N SER A 27 -1.56 21.97 -20.81
CA SER A 27 -0.98 20.63 -20.92
C SER A 27 0.55 20.67 -20.95
N ASP A 28 1.14 21.66 -21.61
CA ASP A 28 2.59 21.82 -21.70
C ASP A 28 3.20 22.36 -20.41
N LEU A 29 2.51 23.27 -19.71
CA LEU A 29 2.88 23.69 -18.35
C LEU A 29 2.85 22.51 -17.36
N ILE A 30 1.85 21.63 -17.47
CA ILE A 30 1.79 20.40 -16.68
C ILE A 30 2.98 19.50 -16.99
N GLU A 31 3.35 19.35 -18.26
CA GLU A 31 4.48 18.52 -18.66
C GLU A 31 5.81 19.07 -18.14
N ALA A 32 5.99 20.40 -18.19
CA ALA A 32 7.12 21.07 -17.56
C ALA A 32 7.13 20.80 -16.04
N TRP A 33 5.99 20.89 -15.34
CA TRP A 33 5.90 20.56 -13.92
C TRP A 33 6.28 19.10 -13.62
N LEU A 34 5.82 18.14 -14.42
CA LEU A 34 6.19 16.72 -14.26
C LEU A 34 7.71 16.53 -14.41
N LYS A 35 8.33 17.19 -15.39
CA LYS A 35 9.76 17.05 -15.68
C LYS A 35 10.64 17.81 -14.69
N GLU A 36 10.32 19.07 -14.41
CA GLU A 36 11.20 20.01 -13.71
C GLU A 36 10.96 20.04 -12.20
N SER A 37 9.77 19.64 -11.74
CA SER A 37 9.41 19.68 -10.32
C SER A 37 9.17 18.30 -9.74
N VAL A 38 8.43 17.41 -10.43
CA VAL A 38 8.12 16.08 -9.89
C VAL A 38 9.31 15.13 -9.99
N CYS A 39 9.98 15.03 -11.16
CA CYS A 39 11.12 14.12 -11.31
C CYS A 39 12.23 14.36 -10.27
N PRO A 40 12.64 15.61 -9.96
CA PRO A 40 13.66 15.87 -8.94
C PRO A 40 13.29 15.44 -7.52
N VAL A 41 12.00 15.33 -7.18
CA VAL A 41 11.55 14.74 -5.90
C VAL A 41 11.84 13.25 -5.89
N VAL A 42 11.55 12.56 -7.01
CA VAL A 42 11.77 11.12 -7.13
C VAL A 42 13.25 10.79 -7.14
N GLU A 43 14.10 11.63 -7.75
CA GLU A 43 15.56 11.50 -7.69
C GLU A 43 16.12 11.47 -6.26
N GLU A 44 15.48 12.13 -5.29
CA GLU A 44 15.90 12.06 -3.88
C GLU A 44 15.35 10.81 -3.17
N LEU A 45 14.38 10.13 -3.78
CA LEU A 45 13.73 8.94 -3.25
C LEU A 45 14.26 7.64 -3.86
N VAL A 46 14.87 7.66 -5.05
CA VAL A 46 15.18 6.43 -5.80
C VAL A 46 16.12 5.48 -5.05
N ASP A 47 16.99 6.02 -4.20
CA ASP A 47 17.95 5.23 -3.39
C ASP A 47 17.37 4.78 -2.04
N LEU A 48 16.20 5.29 -1.66
CA LEU A 48 15.54 4.93 -0.41
C LEU A 48 14.98 3.51 -0.50
N THR A 49 15.45 2.62 0.37
CA THR A 49 14.97 1.23 0.46
C THR A 49 13.46 1.19 0.73
N THR A 50 12.93 2.12 1.52
CA THR A 50 11.50 2.24 1.79
C THR A 50 10.74 2.59 0.51
N PHE A 51 11.28 3.46 -0.35
CA PHE A 51 10.65 3.81 -1.63
C PHE A 51 10.67 2.62 -2.60
N GLN A 52 11.82 1.96 -2.75
CA GLN A 52 11.99 0.79 -3.62
C GLN A 52 11.08 -0.37 -3.19
N SER A 53 11.10 -0.71 -1.91
CA SER A 53 10.31 -1.82 -1.36
C SER A 53 8.80 -1.59 -1.50
N ASN A 54 8.31 -0.36 -1.32
CA ASN A 54 6.90 -0.04 -1.54
C ASN A 54 6.53 -0.05 -3.03
N THR A 55 7.43 0.37 -3.92
CA THR A 55 7.22 0.30 -5.38
C THR A 55 7.13 -1.15 -5.87
N LEU A 56 8.05 -2.00 -5.44
CA LEU A 56 8.14 -3.40 -5.88
C LEU A 56 7.27 -4.36 -5.09
N TRP A 57 6.57 -3.90 -4.05
CA TRP A 57 5.91 -4.78 -3.09
C TRP A 57 4.99 -5.80 -3.77
N SER A 58 4.12 -5.38 -4.69
CA SER A 58 3.18 -6.31 -5.33
C SER A 58 3.89 -7.32 -6.23
N ALA A 59 4.91 -6.89 -6.98
CA ALA A 59 5.70 -7.80 -7.79
C ALA A 59 6.51 -8.80 -6.94
N SER A 60 7.03 -8.36 -5.79
CA SER A 60 7.83 -9.21 -4.89
C SER A 60 7.00 -10.10 -3.97
N HIS A 61 5.75 -9.72 -3.66
CA HIS A 61 4.91 -10.45 -2.70
C HIS A 61 3.76 -11.23 -3.34
N LEU A 62 3.34 -10.91 -4.56
CA LEU A 62 2.17 -11.55 -5.19
C LEU A 62 2.53 -12.42 -6.39
N SER A 63 3.73 -12.24 -6.97
CA SER A 63 4.14 -12.98 -8.17
C SER A 63 4.26 -14.48 -7.90
N LYS A 64 3.96 -15.25 -8.94
CA LYS A 64 4.04 -16.71 -8.93
C LYS A 64 5.41 -17.20 -8.46
N GLY A 65 5.41 -18.19 -7.57
CA GLY A 65 6.64 -18.83 -7.08
C GLY A 65 7.31 -18.12 -5.89
N THR A 66 6.77 -16.99 -5.43
CA THR A 66 7.26 -16.31 -4.22
C THR A 66 6.69 -16.96 -2.95
N GLU A 67 7.51 -17.14 -1.91
CA GLU A 67 7.11 -17.83 -0.67
C GLU A 67 6.52 -16.90 0.41
N THR A 68 5.79 -15.86 0.01
CA THR A 68 5.20 -14.90 0.95
C THR A 68 3.86 -15.38 1.51
N ARG A 69 3.39 -14.74 2.59
CA ARG A 69 2.06 -14.98 3.14
C ARG A 69 0.98 -14.53 2.14
N GLU A 70 1.20 -13.41 1.50
CA GLU A 70 0.30 -12.78 0.54
C GLU A 70 0.08 -13.68 -0.67
N ARG A 71 1.16 -14.23 -1.24
CA ARG A 71 1.08 -15.15 -2.36
C ARG A 71 0.27 -16.40 -2.02
N LYS A 72 0.50 -16.98 -0.84
CA LYS A 72 -0.29 -18.13 -0.35
C LYS A 72 -1.78 -17.81 -0.24
N LEU A 73 -2.15 -16.57 0.10
CA LEU A 73 -3.56 -16.14 0.10
C LEU A 73 -4.12 -16.03 -1.32
N VAL A 74 -3.34 -15.56 -2.29
CA VAL A 74 -3.74 -15.55 -3.71
C VAL A 74 -4.01 -16.97 -4.22
N GLU A 75 -3.10 -17.91 -3.95
CA GLU A 75 -3.24 -19.31 -4.32
C GLU A 75 -4.44 -19.96 -3.65
N TYR A 76 -4.69 -19.63 -2.38
CA TYR A 76 -5.87 -20.12 -1.69
C TYR A 76 -7.19 -19.58 -2.31
N VAL A 77 -7.22 -18.30 -2.73
CA VAL A 77 -8.37 -17.75 -3.46
C VAL A 77 -8.55 -18.43 -4.83
N ASP A 78 -7.46 -18.66 -5.56
CA ASP A 78 -7.45 -19.41 -6.83
C ASP A 78 -8.05 -20.81 -6.63
N ASP A 79 -7.59 -21.56 -5.64
CA ASP A 79 -8.12 -22.87 -5.27
C ASP A 79 -9.61 -22.82 -4.88
N CYS A 80 -10.03 -21.79 -4.14
CA CYS A 80 -11.44 -21.62 -3.77
C CYS A 80 -12.33 -21.34 -4.99
N LEU A 81 -11.87 -20.57 -5.99
CA LEU A 81 -12.61 -20.35 -7.25
C LEU A 81 -12.82 -21.67 -7.98
N VAL A 82 -11.75 -22.47 -8.12
CA VAL A 82 -11.79 -23.78 -8.79
C VAL A 82 -12.71 -24.74 -8.03
N LYS A 83 -12.55 -24.86 -6.72
CA LYS A 83 -13.39 -25.75 -5.87
C LYS A 83 -14.86 -25.38 -5.95
N PHE A 84 -15.19 -24.08 -5.93
CA PHE A 84 -16.57 -23.63 -6.06
C PHE A 84 -17.17 -24.03 -7.41
N ALA A 85 -16.42 -23.88 -8.51
CA ALA A 85 -16.86 -24.33 -9.82
C ALA A 85 -17.05 -25.86 -9.90
N VAL A 86 -16.11 -26.64 -9.38
CA VAL A 86 -16.22 -28.11 -9.30
C VAL A 86 -17.46 -28.53 -8.51
N GLN A 87 -17.75 -27.87 -7.39
CA GLN A 87 -18.92 -28.19 -6.58
C GLN A 87 -20.23 -27.77 -7.25
N LEU A 88 -20.25 -26.68 -8.03
CA LEU A 88 -21.40 -26.33 -8.88
C LEU A 88 -21.64 -27.42 -9.94
N GLU A 89 -20.59 -27.93 -10.59
CA GLU A 89 -20.70 -29.02 -11.56
C GLU A 89 -21.24 -30.31 -10.91
N ALA A 90 -20.77 -30.65 -9.70
CA ALA A 90 -21.27 -31.80 -8.95
C ALA A 90 -22.78 -31.70 -8.64
N CYS A 91 -23.31 -30.49 -8.50
CA CYS A 91 -24.73 -30.26 -8.24
C CYS A 91 -25.62 -30.30 -9.50
N PHE A 92 -25.05 -30.43 -10.71
CA PHE A 92 -25.83 -30.47 -11.98
C PHE A 92 -26.95 -31.51 -12.01
N PRO A 93 -26.78 -32.75 -11.51
CA PRO A 93 -27.85 -33.75 -11.55
C PRO A 93 -29.10 -33.35 -10.76
N TYR A 94 -28.97 -32.45 -9.78
CA TYR A 94 -30.05 -32.05 -8.88
C TYR A 94 -30.78 -30.78 -9.35
N VAL A 95 -30.32 -30.16 -10.44
CA VAL A 95 -30.97 -28.98 -11.01
C VAL A 95 -31.78 -29.38 -12.25
N TYR A 96 -33.03 -28.92 -12.31
CA TYR A 96 -33.90 -29.18 -13.45
C TYR A 96 -33.30 -28.58 -14.74
N GLN A 97 -32.77 -29.44 -15.61
CA GLN A 97 -31.92 -29.10 -16.76
C GLN A 97 -32.54 -28.06 -17.72
N ALA A 98 -33.87 -27.93 -17.78
CA ALA A 98 -34.54 -26.99 -18.67
C ALA A 98 -34.28 -25.49 -18.36
N ARG A 99 -33.56 -25.16 -17.27
CA ARG A 99 -33.39 -23.77 -16.80
C ARG A 99 -31.97 -23.23 -16.72
N ILE A 100 -30.93 -24.05 -16.93
CA ILE A 100 -29.54 -23.55 -16.95
C ILE A 100 -29.10 -23.36 -18.41
N PRO A 101 -28.86 -22.11 -18.85
CA PRO A 101 -28.26 -21.85 -20.15
C PRO A 101 -26.94 -22.59 -20.37
N ILE A 102 -26.73 -23.11 -21.59
CA ILE A 102 -25.53 -23.88 -21.93
C ILE A 102 -24.21 -23.11 -21.73
N HIS A 103 -24.23 -21.79 -21.88
CA HIS A 103 -23.06 -20.95 -21.65
C HIS A 103 -22.59 -20.98 -20.19
N HIS A 104 -23.52 -21.06 -19.22
CA HIS A 104 -23.16 -21.19 -17.81
C HIS A 104 -22.53 -22.54 -17.47
N ILE A 105 -22.94 -23.61 -18.15
CA ILE A 105 -22.29 -24.93 -18.02
C ILE A 105 -20.84 -24.85 -18.54
N ASN A 106 -20.64 -24.18 -19.67
CA ASN A 106 -19.31 -23.98 -20.23
C ASN A 106 -18.43 -23.10 -19.32
N ASP A 107 -18.99 -22.02 -18.76
CA ASP A 107 -18.29 -21.15 -17.81
C ASP A 107 -17.83 -21.92 -16.57
N ILE A 108 -18.70 -22.73 -15.97
CA ILE A 108 -18.33 -23.58 -14.81
C ILE A 108 -17.18 -24.51 -15.15
N ARG A 109 -17.29 -25.25 -16.26
CA ARG A 109 -16.24 -26.20 -16.67
C ARG A 109 -14.92 -25.51 -16.97
N PHE A 110 -14.98 -24.32 -17.56
CA PHE A 110 -13.80 -23.51 -17.85
C PHE A 110 -13.07 -23.12 -16.56
N ILE A 111 -13.82 -22.70 -15.53
CA ILE A 111 -13.29 -22.32 -14.22
C ILE A 111 -12.81 -23.55 -13.43
N ALA A 112 -13.56 -24.65 -13.45
CA ALA A 112 -13.20 -25.90 -12.78
C ALA A 112 -11.90 -26.51 -13.32
N GLN A 113 -11.58 -26.28 -14.60
CA GLN A 113 -10.33 -26.71 -15.22
C GLN A 113 -9.18 -25.73 -15.00
N ARG A 114 -9.39 -24.61 -14.29
CA ARG A 114 -8.40 -23.57 -14.01
C ARG A 114 -7.64 -23.13 -15.27
N ARG A 115 -8.37 -22.74 -16.32
CA ARG A 115 -7.82 -22.39 -17.65
C ARG A 115 -7.08 -21.03 -17.71
N TRP A 116 -6.44 -20.62 -16.62
CA TRP A 116 -5.57 -19.45 -16.52
C TRP A 116 -4.24 -19.81 -15.85
N PHE A 117 -3.17 -19.12 -16.23
CA PHE A 117 -1.83 -19.37 -15.68
C PHE A 117 -1.69 -18.91 -14.22
N ASP A 118 -2.24 -17.72 -13.93
CA ASP A 118 -2.21 -17.08 -12.60
C ASP A 118 -3.31 -16.00 -12.52
N LEU A 119 -3.59 -15.49 -11.33
CA LEU A 119 -4.42 -14.30 -11.10
C LEU A 119 -3.58 -13.02 -11.03
N VAL A 120 -2.26 -13.14 -10.83
CA VAL A 120 -1.31 -12.03 -10.72
C VAL A 120 -0.43 -11.97 -11.96
N HIS A 121 -0.23 -10.76 -12.48
CA HIS A 121 0.73 -10.50 -13.55
C HIS A 121 1.66 -9.35 -13.16
N ALA A 122 2.97 -9.60 -13.07
CA ALA A 122 3.94 -8.56 -12.72
C ALA A 122 3.97 -7.40 -13.74
N GLU A 123 3.72 -7.70 -15.03
CA GLU A 123 3.66 -6.69 -16.10
C GLU A 123 2.51 -5.69 -15.92
N ASP A 124 1.52 -5.99 -15.07
CA ASP A 124 0.49 -5.02 -14.71
C ASP A 124 1.09 -3.76 -14.05
N PHE A 125 2.31 -3.83 -13.52
CA PHE A 125 3.01 -2.70 -12.90
C PHE A 125 3.05 -1.46 -13.81
N TYR A 126 3.38 -1.64 -15.09
CA TYR A 126 3.53 -0.53 -16.03
C TYR A 126 2.18 -0.01 -16.54
N GLN A 127 1.22 -0.91 -16.70
CA GLN A 127 -0.13 -0.62 -17.13
C GLN A 127 -1.04 -1.81 -16.79
N PRO A 128 -2.28 -1.58 -16.36
CA PRO A 128 -3.20 -2.69 -16.06
C PRO A 128 -3.47 -3.47 -17.34
N THR A 129 -2.96 -4.70 -17.43
CA THR A 129 -3.21 -5.55 -18.58
C THR A 129 -4.65 -6.03 -18.51
N GLN A 130 -5.44 -5.68 -19.53
CA GLN A 130 -6.84 -6.11 -19.65
C GLN A 130 -6.95 -7.58 -20.09
N GLN A 131 -6.19 -8.46 -19.43
CA GLN A 131 -6.04 -9.86 -19.78
C GLN A 131 -6.41 -10.74 -18.58
N LEU A 132 -7.00 -11.90 -18.88
CA LEU A 132 -7.33 -12.93 -17.90
C LEU A 132 -6.23 -13.99 -17.72
N LEU A 133 -5.08 -13.81 -18.39
CA LEU A 133 -3.94 -14.74 -18.38
C LEU A 133 -4.35 -16.19 -18.72
N LEU A 134 -5.20 -16.34 -19.73
CA LEU A 134 -5.75 -17.64 -20.12
C LEU A 134 -4.68 -18.54 -20.76
N GLU A 135 -4.76 -19.84 -20.51
CA GLU A 135 -3.93 -20.85 -21.18
C GLU A 135 -4.25 -20.93 -22.68
N ASP A 136 -5.55 -20.95 -22.97
CA ASP A 136 -6.10 -20.96 -24.32
C ASP A 136 -6.95 -19.70 -24.55
N PHE A 137 -6.83 -19.11 -25.74
CA PHE A 137 -7.57 -17.90 -26.06
C PHE A 137 -9.09 -18.15 -26.09
N ASN A 138 -9.82 -17.44 -25.22
CA ASN A 138 -11.28 -17.45 -25.19
C ASN A 138 -11.83 -16.05 -25.53
N ASN A 139 -12.41 -15.92 -26.73
CA ASN A 139 -12.98 -14.66 -27.23
C ASN A 139 -14.03 -14.04 -26.30
N GLN A 140 -14.93 -14.87 -25.76
CA GLN A 140 -16.03 -14.39 -24.93
C GLN A 140 -15.50 -13.79 -23.62
N HIS A 141 -14.68 -14.55 -22.88
CA HIS A 141 -14.14 -14.06 -21.60
C HIS A 141 -13.19 -12.88 -21.81
N THR A 142 -12.36 -12.92 -22.85
CA THR A 142 -11.42 -11.83 -23.16
C THR A 142 -12.17 -10.52 -23.45
N ASN A 143 -13.20 -10.55 -24.29
CA ASN A 143 -13.98 -9.35 -24.62
C ASN A 143 -14.78 -8.85 -23.40
N ASN A 144 -15.37 -9.75 -22.63
CA ASN A 144 -16.12 -9.39 -21.43
C ASN A 144 -15.20 -8.72 -20.38
N PHE A 145 -13.99 -9.25 -20.19
CA PHE A 145 -13.05 -8.68 -19.23
C PHE A 145 -12.43 -7.35 -19.69
N ARG A 146 -12.19 -7.16 -21.00
CA ARG A 146 -11.74 -5.86 -21.54
C ARG A 146 -12.73 -4.73 -21.31
N ASN A 147 -14.03 -5.05 -21.31
CA ASN A 147 -15.11 -4.12 -21.00
C ASN A 147 -15.32 -3.92 -19.49
N TYR A 148 -14.58 -4.65 -18.64
CA TYR A 148 -14.66 -4.52 -17.20
C TYR A 148 -14.04 -3.20 -16.74
N LYS A 149 -14.71 -2.50 -15.82
CA LYS A 149 -14.25 -1.19 -15.34
C LYS A 149 -12.96 -1.35 -14.54
N GLN A 150 -11.85 -0.91 -15.11
CA GLN A 150 -10.55 -0.86 -14.45
C GLN A 150 -10.13 0.59 -14.18
N ASN A 151 -9.37 0.80 -13.10
CA ASN A 151 -8.75 2.09 -12.84
C ASN A 151 -7.59 2.29 -13.81
N LYS A 152 -7.65 3.36 -14.60
CA LYS A 152 -6.61 3.72 -15.58
C LYS A 152 -5.65 4.80 -15.06
N THR A 153 -5.89 5.32 -13.86
CA THR A 153 -4.93 6.24 -13.21
C THR A 153 -3.79 5.43 -12.59
N PRO A 154 -2.54 5.92 -12.65
CA PRO A 154 -1.39 5.22 -12.12
C PRO A 154 -1.56 4.90 -10.62
N ALA A 155 -1.24 3.66 -10.27
CA ALA A 155 -1.35 3.09 -8.92
C ALA A 155 -0.66 1.72 -8.89
N ASP A 156 -0.77 1.00 -7.78
CA ASP A 156 -0.42 -0.43 -7.63
C ASP A 156 -1.34 -1.33 -8.50
N HIS A 157 -1.10 -1.30 -9.81
CA HIS A 157 -1.92 -1.97 -10.81
C HIS A 157 -1.83 -3.49 -10.78
N VAL A 158 -0.72 -4.05 -10.27
CA VAL A 158 -0.59 -5.51 -10.05
C VAL A 158 -1.67 -5.98 -9.08
N CYS A 159 -1.81 -5.29 -7.94
CA CYS A 159 -2.82 -5.59 -6.94
C CYS A 159 -4.25 -5.31 -7.46
N ASP A 160 -4.47 -4.15 -8.07
CA ASP A 160 -5.79 -3.75 -8.57
C ASP A 160 -6.29 -4.70 -9.69
N SER A 161 -5.41 -5.10 -10.62
CA SER A 161 -5.74 -6.02 -11.71
C SER A 161 -5.99 -7.45 -11.21
N MET A 162 -5.22 -7.92 -10.23
CA MET A 162 -5.48 -9.20 -9.55
C MET A 162 -6.89 -9.24 -8.97
N PHE A 163 -7.30 -8.21 -8.22
CA PHE A 163 -8.66 -8.16 -7.67
C PHE A 163 -9.74 -8.04 -8.75
N ALA A 164 -9.45 -7.36 -9.87
CA ALA A 164 -10.37 -7.33 -11.00
C ALA A 164 -10.58 -8.74 -11.61
N ARG A 165 -9.52 -9.54 -11.77
CA ARG A 165 -9.60 -10.93 -12.25
C ARG A 165 -10.37 -11.82 -11.27
N ILE A 166 -10.07 -11.74 -9.97
CA ILE A 166 -10.81 -12.46 -8.92
C ILE A 166 -12.29 -12.12 -8.97
N LYS A 167 -12.61 -10.81 -9.03
CA LYS A 167 -13.99 -10.32 -9.04
C LYS A 167 -14.74 -10.81 -10.28
N TYR A 168 -14.09 -10.79 -11.44
CA TYR A 168 -14.67 -11.27 -12.69
C TYR A 168 -15.10 -12.74 -12.60
N TRP A 169 -14.20 -13.62 -12.16
CA TRP A 169 -14.52 -15.05 -12.03
C TRP A 169 -15.56 -15.32 -10.95
N LYS A 170 -15.46 -14.63 -9.81
CA LYS A 170 -16.43 -14.75 -8.73
C LYS A 170 -17.84 -14.31 -9.16
N GLU A 171 -17.98 -13.21 -9.90
CA GLU A 171 -19.29 -12.72 -10.36
C GLU A 171 -19.99 -13.74 -11.27
N ILE A 172 -19.23 -14.43 -12.13
CA ILE A 172 -19.76 -15.53 -12.96
C ILE A 172 -20.30 -16.66 -12.06
N LEU A 173 -19.49 -17.13 -11.10
CA LEU A 173 -19.89 -18.21 -10.20
C LEU A 173 -21.09 -17.82 -9.32
N ASP A 174 -21.10 -16.60 -8.76
CA ASP A 174 -22.19 -16.08 -7.95
C ASP A 174 -23.50 -15.99 -8.75
N GLN A 175 -23.44 -15.56 -10.02
CA GLN A 175 -24.61 -15.50 -10.90
C GLN A 175 -25.20 -16.90 -11.11
N ILE A 176 -24.34 -17.90 -11.39
CA ILE A 176 -24.79 -19.27 -11.64
C ILE A 176 -25.30 -19.91 -10.34
N TYR A 177 -24.60 -19.71 -9.23
CA TYR A 177 -25.02 -20.18 -7.91
C TYR A 177 -26.42 -19.67 -7.52
N ARG A 178 -26.76 -18.41 -7.80
CA ARG A 178 -28.13 -17.89 -7.57
C ARG A 178 -29.19 -18.63 -8.38
N LEU A 179 -28.88 -19.03 -9.62
CA LEU A 179 -29.77 -19.85 -10.44
C LEU A 179 -29.93 -21.25 -9.86
N PHE A 180 -28.84 -21.84 -9.35
CA PHE A 180 -28.84 -23.16 -8.71
C PHE A 180 -29.68 -23.14 -7.44
N PHE A 181 -29.43 -22.18 -6.56
CA PHE A 181 -30.15 -22.02 -5.30
C PHE A 181 -31.67 -21.91 -5.52
N ALA A 182 -32.10 -21.25 -6.59
CA ALA A 182 -33.52 -21.11 -6.92
C ALA A 182 -34.18 -22.37 -7.51
N ASN A 183 -33.41 -23.37 -7.95
CA ASN A 183 -33.93 -24.51 -8.73
C ASN A 183 -33.46 -25.89 -8.25
N ILE A 184 -32.65 -25.96 -7.19
CA ILE A 184 -32.14 -27.23 -6.67
C ILE A 184 -33.26 -28.05 -6.02
N ARG A 185 -33.25 -29.36 -6.24
CA ARG A 185 -34.09 -30.32 -5.52
C ARG A 185 -33.22 -31.13 -4.57
N ILE A 186 -33.64 -31.20 -3.31
CA ILE A 186 -32.97 -31.98 -2.27
C ILE A 186 -33.90 -33.14 -1.94
N ASP A 187 -33.67 -34.26 -2.60
CA ASP A 187 -34.55 -35.44 -2.55
C ASP A 187 -33.92 -36.60 -1.76
N ASP A 188 -32.60 -36.56 -1.51
CA ASP A 188 -31.83 -37.58 -0.81
C ASP A 188 -30.64 -37.03 0.00
N GLU A 189 -30.00 -37.90 0.80
CA GLU A 189 -28.86 -37.54 1.66
C GLU A 189 -27.63 -37.03 0.88
N GLN A 190 -27.39 -37.57 -0.32
CA GLN A 190 -26.26 -37.19 -1.15
C GLN A 190 -26.46 -35.78 -1.72
N SER A 191 -27.66 -35.46 -2.21
CA SER A 191 -28.04 -34.12 -2.67
C SER A 191 -27.95 -33.07 -1.56
N MET A 192 -28.30 -33.42 -0.32
CA MET A 192 -28.15 -32.55 0.85
C MET A 192 -26.66 -32.29 1.17
N LYS A 193 -25.82 -33.32 1.12
CA LYS A 193 -24.38 -33.22 1.36
C LYS A 193 -23.68 -32.37 0.31
N ASP A 194 -23.99 -32.59 -0.96
CA ASP A 194 -23.41 -31.82 -2.08
C ASP A 194 -23.83 -30.34 -2.03
N PHE A 195 -25.07 -30.06 -1.64
CA PHE A 195 -25.53 -28.70 -1.42
C PHE A 195 -24.86 -28.02 -0.21
N SER A 196 -24.68 -28.74 0.91
CA SER A 196 -23.95 -28.20 2.07
C SER A 196 -22.49 -27.87 1.70
N SER A 197 -21.82 -28.77 0.98
CA SER A 197 -20.47 -28.54 0.44
C SER A 197 -20.41 -27.30 -0.46
N LEU A 198 -21.44 -27.07 -1.27
CA LEU A 198 -21.57 -25.87 -2.10
C LEU A 198 -21.65 -24.58 -1.27
N MET A 199 -22.47 -24.58 -0.21
CA MET A 199 -22.58 -23.45 0.73
C MET A 199 -21.24 -23.16 1.44
N ASP A 200 -20.52 -24.22 1.82
CA ASP A 200 -19.20 -24.09 2.43
C ASP A 200 -18.19 -23.50 1.45
N CYS A 201 -18.19 -23.91 0.17
CA CYS A 201 -17.34 -23.33 -0.87
C CYS A 201 -17.59 -21.83 -1.06
N VAL A 202 -18.86 -21.40 -1.09
CA VAL A 202 -19.22 -19.97 -1.18
C VAL A 202 -18.64 -19.19 0.00
N THR A 203 -18.84 -19.71 1.22
CA THR A 203 -18.37 -19.07 2.46
C THR A 203 -16.84 -18.99 2.51
N GLN A 204 -16.15 -20.05 2.07
CA GLN A 204 -14.70 -20.11 1.99
C GLN A 204 -14.14 -19.13 0.95
N LEU A 205 -14.76 -19.00 -0.22
CA LEU A 205 -14.34 -18.03 -1.23
C LEU A 205 -14.54 -16.59 -0.73
N ASP A 206 -15.70 -16.27 -0.14
CA ASP A 206 -15.96 -14.93 0.38
C ASP A 206 -14.99 -14.55 1.52
N SER A 207 -14.69 -15.48 2.43
CA SER A 207 -13.76 -15.24 3.54
C SER A 207 -12.31 -15.12 3.06
N SER A 208 -11.86 -15.96 2.14
CA SER A 208 -10.51 -15.89 1.57
C SER A 208 -10.26 -14.59 0.83
N VAL A 209 -11.21 -14.13 0.00
CA VAL A 209 -11.11 -12.84 -0.69
C VAL A 209 -11.04 -11.68 0.30
N LYS A 210 -11.84 -11.71 1.38
CA LYS A 210 -11.78 -10.69 2.44
C LYS A 210 -10.44 -10.66 3.18
N GLU A 211 -9.88 -11.81 3.50
CA GLU A 211 -8.56 -11.88 4.15
C GLU A 211 -7.46 -11.39 3.21
N LEU A 212 -7.50 -11.74 1.92
CA LEU A 212 -6.57 -11.19 0.92
C LEU A 212 -6.71 -9.66 0.81
N GLN A 213 -7.93 -9.14 0.74
CA GLN A 213 -8.19 -7.69 0.74
C GLN A 213 -7.63 -7.01 1.97
N LYS A 214 -7.77 -7.60 3.16
CA LYS A 214 -7.27 -7.03 4.42
C LYS A 214 -5.75 -6.87 4.43
N VAL A 215 -5.03 -7.83 3.85
CA VAL A 215 -3.56 -7.79 3.77
C VAL A 215 -3.11 -6.83 2.67
N CYS A 216 -3.69 -6.93 1.48
CA CYS A 216 -3.28 -6.14 0.32
C CYS A 216 -3.76 -4.68 0.37
N LEU A 217 -4.96 -4.42 0.88
CA LEU A 217 -5.61 -3.09 0.85
C LEU A 217 -5.57 -2.37 2.20
N LYS A 218 -4.59 -2.71 3.07
CA LYS A 218 -4.35 -1.98 4.32
C LYS A 218 -4.08 -0.51 3.98
N SER A 219 -5.04 0.36 4.31
CA SER A 219 -5.18 1.70 3.73
C SER A 219 -3.88 2.50 3.66
N LYS A 220 -3.16 2.65 4.79
CA LYS A 220 -1.90 3.42 4.81
C LYS A 220 -0.81 2.85 3.91
N GLN A 221 -0.66 1.52 3.89
CA GLN A 221 0.38 0.87 3.11
C GLN A 221 0.00 0.84 1.63
N LYS A 222 -1.27 0.56 1.28
CA LYS A 222 -1.76 0.67 -0.10
C LYS A 222 -1.60 2.09 -0.64
N THR A 223 -1.94 3.11 0.15
CA THR A 223 -1.75 4.52 -0.22
C THR A 223 -0.28 4.81 -0.54
N LEU A 224 0.65 4.37 0.31
CA LEU A 224 2.07 4.56 0.09
C LEU A 224 2.57 3.83 -1.17
N ARG A 225 2.16 2.57 -1.37
CA ARG A 225 2.50 1.80 -2.58
C ARG A 225 1.97 2.44 -3.85
N ASP A 226 0.73 2.94 -3.82
CA ASP A 226 0.14 3.68 -4.94
C ASP A 226 0.95 4.93 -5.25
N ALA A 227 1.39 5.66 -4.21
CA ALA A 227 2.20 6.84 -4.37
C ALA A 227 3.58 6.52 -4.96
N CYS A 228 4.31 5.57 -4.38
CA CYS A 228 5.63 5.17 -4.87
C CYS A 228 5.57 4.65 -6.32
N THR A 229 4.57 3.82 -6.64
CA THR A 229 4.37 3.29 -8.00
C THR A 229 4.06 4.42 -8.98
N THR A 230 3.14 5.32 -8.61
CA THR A 230 2.78 6.48 -9.46
C THR A 230 3.99 7.34 -9.76
N LEU A 231 4.75 7.71 -8.73
CA LEU A 231 5.93 8.56 -8.87
C LEU A 231 7.04 7.86 -9.67
N SER A 232 7.25 6.56 -9.46
CA SER A 232 8.21 5.77 -10.24
C SER A 232 7.86 5.73 -11.73
N LEU A 233 6.58 5.52 -12.08
CA LEU A 233 6.13 5.51 -13.47
C LEU A 233 6.26 6.88 -14.13
N ILE A 234 6.00 7.96 -13.40
CA ILE A 234 6.21 9.34 -13.88
C ILE A 234 7.70 9.61 -14.09
N TYR A 235 8.55 9.27 -13.12
CA TYR A 235 9.99 9.46 -13.20
C TYR A 235 10.60 8.68 -14.37
N LEU A 236 10.26 7.38 -14.50
CA LEU A 236 10.63 6.54 -15.63
C LEU A 236 10.22 7.16 -16.97
N SER A 237 9.10 7.88 -16.98
CA SER A 237 8.51 8.47 -18.17
C SER A 237 9.03 9.86 -18.54
N TYR A 238 9.49 10.68 -17.59
CA TYR A 238 9.79 12.09 -17.83
C TYR A 238 11.22 12.50 -17.49
N ALA A 239 11.95 11.72 -16.70
CA ALA A 239 13.36 11.98 -16.44
C ALA A 239 14.20 11.78 -17.71
N ASP A 240 15.22 12.63 -17.90
CA ASP A 240 16.11 12.51 -19.05
C ASP A 240 16.99 11.24 -18.95
N ARG A 241 17.34 10.83 -17.73
CA ARG A 241 18.14 9.64 -17.41
C ARG A 241 17.64 9.00 -16.11
N PRO A 242 16.54 8.23 -16.14
CA PRO A 242 15.98 7.63 -14.93
C PRO A 242 16.92 6.58 -14.34
N GLU A 243 17.33 6.76 -13.08
CA GLU A 243 18.16 5.81 -12.33
C GLU A 243 17.28 4.77 -11.60
N LEU A 244 16.67 3.88 -12.37
CA LEU A 244 15.72 2.86 -11.88
C LEU A 244 16.17 1.43 -12.20
N ASN A 245 17.47 1.14 -12.07
CA ASN A 245 18.07 -0.17 -12.38
C ASN A 245 17.51 -1.31 -11.50
N TRP A 246 16.98 -0.97 -10.32
CA TRP A 246 16.29 -1.91 -9.42
C TRP A 246 14.86 -2.23 -9.88
N LEU A 247 14.29 -1.44 -10.80
CA LEU A 247 12.93 -1.61 -11.32
C LEU A 247 12.91 -2.18 -12.73
N VAL A 248 13.85 -1.75 -13.59
CA VAL A 248 13.96 -2.19 -14.98
C VAL A 248 15.36 -2.71 -15.25
N GLU A 249 15.45 -3.99 -15.64
CA GLU A 249 16.74 -4.64 -15.91
C GLU A 249 17.32 -4.25 -17.28
N ASP A 250 16.47 -4.01 -18.28
CA ASP A 250 16.89 -3.65 -19.64
C ASP A 250 16.47 -2.22 -20.02
N SER A 251 17.48 -1.38 -20.29
CA SER A 251 17.33 -0.02 -20.81
C SER A 251 16.51 0.08 -22.10
N SER A 252 16.48 -0.95 -22.94
CA SER A 252 15.70 -0.97 -24.18
C SER A 252 14.20 -1.07 -23.90
N GLU A 253 13.80 -1.77 -22.84
CA GLU A 253 12.42 -1.88 -22.40
C GLU A 253 11.91 -0.59 -21.74
N VAL A 254 12.81 0.16 -21.08
CA VAL A 254 12.49 1.46 -20.47
C VAL A 254 11.89 2.40 -21.51
N GLU A 255 12.55 2.58 -22.66
CA GLU A 255 12.09 3.54 -23.65
C GLU A 255 10.70 3.19 -24.20
N VAL A 256 10.46 1.91 -24.49
CA VAL A 256 9.19 1.41 -25.01
C VAL A 256 8.07 1.58 -23.98
N ARG A 257 8.32 1.17 -22.72
CA ARG A 257 7.34 1.24 -21.63
C ARG A 257 7.01 2.69 -21.26
N SER A 258 8.02 3.57 -21.13
CA SER A 258 7.85 5.00 -20.88
C SER A 258 7.05 5.70 -21.97
N ARG A 259 7.33 5.39 -23.25
CA ARG A 259 6.58 5.96 -24.37
C ARG A 259 5.12 5.48 -24.37
N SER A 260 4.89 4.20 -24.09
CA SER A 260 3.54 3.64 -23.98
C SER A 260 2.76 4.27 -22.82
N PHE A 261 3.38 4.38 -21.65
CA PHE A 261 2.74 4.99 -20.47
C PHE A 261 2.38 6.47 -20.71
N ARG A 262 3.31 7.28 -21.24
CA ARG A 262 3.00 8.68 -21.62
C ARG A 262 1.83 8.74 -22.59
N ARG A 263 1.85 7.95 -23.66
CA ARG A 263 0.83 8.00 -24.71
C ARG A 263 -0.53 7.46 -24.27
N CYS A 264 -0.59 6.46 -23.40
CA CYS A 264 -1.85 5.79 -23.05
C CYS A 264 -2.46 6.28 -21.74
N VAL A 265 -1.65 6.81 -20.82
CA VAL A 265 -2.07 7.18 -19.46
C VAL A 265 -2.00 8.69 -19.27
N VAL A 266 -0.83 9.29 -19.48
CA VAL A 266 -0.62 10.71 -19.15
C VAL A 266 -1.21 11.63 -20.22
N ARG A 267 -0.89 11.40 -21.50
CA ARG A 267 -1.36 12.14 -22.67
C ARG A 267 -2.11 11.23 -23.65
N PRO A 268 -3.27 10.66 -23.25
CA PRO A 268 -4.06 9.79 -24.12
C PRO A 268 -4.48 10.53 -25.40
N PRO A 269 -4.53 9.83 -26.55
CA PRO A 269 -5.07 10.42 -27.77
C PRO A 269 -6.56 10.75 -27.57
N GLY A 270 -6.95 11.96 -27.96
CA GLY A 270 -8.31 12.46 -27.86
C GLY A 270 -8.61 13.52 -28.91
N GLU A 271 -9.66 14.31 -28.69
CA GLU A 271 -10.07 15.40 -29.57
C GLU A 271 -10.34 16.67 -28.76
N ILE A 272 -9.83 17.80 -29.21
CA ILE A 272 -10.29 19.13 -28.79
C ILE A 272 -11.53 19.48 -29.60
N GLN A 273 -12.57 19.91 -28.89
CA GLN A 273 -13.81 20.37 -29.48
C GLN A 273 -13.87 21.90 -29.41
N HIS A 274 -13.75 22.55 -30.56
CA HIS A 274 -13.94 23.99 -30.66
C HIS A 274 -15.43 24.27 -30.73
N VAL A 275 -15.95 25.02 -29.76
CA VAL A 275 -17.37 25.35 -29.64
C VAL A 275 -17.58 26.86 -29.70
N GLU A 276 -18.65 27.29 -30.35
CA GLU A 276 -19.11 28.68 -30.39
C GLU A 276 -20.30 28.84 -29.44
N LYS A 277 -20.21 29.81 -28.51
CA LYS A 277 -21.34 30.16 -27.66
C LYS A 277 -22.40 30.93 -28.46
N GLN A 278 -23.60 30.37 -28.54
CA GLN A 278 -24.73 30.95 -29.24
C GLN A 278 -25.44 32.01 -28.37
N LEU A 279 -26.30 32.83 -29.00
CA LEU A 279 -27.04 33.90 -28.33
C LEU A 279 -28.00 33.38 -27.25
N ASP A 280 -28.50 32.15 -27.38
CA ASP A 280 -29.35 31.46 -26.40
C ASP A 280 -28.55 30.84 -25.24
N GLY A 281 -27.23 31.00 -25.22
CA GLY A 281 -26.32 30.44 -24.22
C GLY A 281 -25.90 28.99 -24.47
N THR A 282 -26.39 28.36 -25.54
CA THR A 282 -25.95 27.01 -25.93
C THR A 282 -24.58 27.04 -26.61
N PHE A 283 -23.92 25.89 -26.70
CA PHE A 283 -22.64 25.75 -27.38
C PHE A 283 -22.82 24.95 -28.66
N LYS A 284 -22.36 25.49 -29.78
CA LYS A 284 -22.36 24.83 -31.09
C LYS A 284 -20.97 24.35 -31.44
N LEU A 285 -20.81 23.06 -31.69
CA LEU A 285 -19.54 22.49 -32.16
C LEU A 285 -19.19 23.05 -33.55
N ILE A 286 -18.01 23.66 -33.67
CA ILE A 286 -17.46 24.23 -34.89
C ILE A 286 -16.50 23.25 -35.56
N LYS A 287 -15.54 22.74 -34.79
CA LYS A 287 -14.43 21.91 -35.28
C LYS A 287 -14.03 20.89 -34.22
N LYS A 288 -13.61 19.72 -34.68
CA LYS A 288 -12.88 18.73 -33.89
C LYS A 288 -11.45 18.65 -34.38
N GLU A 289 -10.51 18.60 -33.46
CA GLU A 289 -9.08 18.51 -33.77
C GLU A 289 -8.45 17.41 -32.91
N PRO A 290 -7.77 16.42 -33.50
CA PRO A 290 -7.04 15.42 -32.72
C PRO A 290 -5.99 16.10 -31.83
N ALA A 291 -5.97 15.75 -30.55
CA ALA A 291 -5.00 16.27 -29.60
C ALA A 291 -4.62 15.20 -28.58
N SER A 292 -3.41 15.29 -28.04
CA SER A 292 -2.95 14.43 -26.94
C SER A 292 -2.61 15.32 -25.76
N LEU A 293 -3.62 15.63 -24.93
CA LEU A 293 -3.50 16.50 -23.77
C LEU A 293 -3.32 15.68 -22.49
N CYS A 294 -2.67 16.27 -21.49
CA CYS A 294 -2.51 15.70 -20.17
C CYS A 294 -3.87 15.38 -19.54
N ASN A 295 -4.03 14.16 -19.02
CA ASN A 295 -5.25 13.70 -18.36
C ASN A 295 -5.34 14.30 -16.94
N PRO A 296 -6.32 15.19 -16.66
CA PRO A 296 -6.42 15.85 -15.36
C PRO A 296 -6.51 14.89 -14.17
N ALA A 297 -7.16 13.73 -14.35
CA ALA A 297 -7.29 12.74 -13.28
C ALA A 297 -5.93 12.13 -12.91
N VAL A 298 -5.07 11.90 -13.90
CA VAL A 298 -3.71 11.43 -13.68
C VAL A 298 -2.88 12.50 -12.97
N ILE A 299 -2.97 13.76 -13.40
CA ILE A 299 -2.18 14.84 -12.78
C ILE A 299 -2.58 15.06 -11.31
N ARG A 300 -3.89 15.02 -10.99
CA ARG A 300 -4.36 15.06 -9.60
C ARG A 300 -3.86 13.85 -8.79
N LYS A 301 -3.77 12.66 -9.41
CA LYS A 301 -3.23 11.47 -8.76
C LYS A 301 -1.73 11.61 -8.47
N VAL A 302 -0.96 12.24 -9.36
CA VAL A 302 0.46 12.57 -9.11
C VAL A 302 0.61 13.55 -7.95
N ALA A 303 -0.19 14.62 -7.91
CA ALA A 303 -0.17 15.56 -6.80
C ALA A 303 -0.54 14.90 -5.46
N GLN A 304 -1.54 14.01 -5.47
CA GLN A 304 -1.87 13.20 -4.29
C GLN A 304 -0.71 12.28 -3.88
N ALA A 305 -0.04 11.64 -4.83
CA ALA A 305 1.12 10.80 -4.56
C ALA A 305 2.26 11.59 -3.90
N LEU A 306 2.52 12.83 -4.32
CA LEU A 306 3.48 13.72 -3.65
C LEU A 306 3.07 13.99 -2.19
N MET A 307 1.79 14.24 -1.90
CA MET A 307 1.34 14.40 -0.51
C MET A 307 1.50 13.12 0.31
N ASP A 308 1.21 11.97 -0.30
CA ASP A 308 1.24 10.66 0.36
C ASP A 308 2.66 10.15 0.62
N ILE A 309 3.67 10.63 -0.13
CA ILE A 309 5.09 10.25 0.03
C ILE A 309 5.79 11.01 1.16
N LYS A 310 5.19 12.11 1.64
CA LYS A 310 5.73 12.96 2.71
C LYS A 310 6.30 12.19 3.92
N PRO A 311 5.63 11.14 4.45
CA PRO A 311 6.14 10.42 5.61
C PRO A 311 7.49 9.72 5.40
N ILE A 312 7.85 9.36 4.16
CA ILE A 312 9.14 8.72 3.84
C ILE A 312 10.12 9.69 3.19
N TYR A 313 9.65 10.81 2.64
CA TYR A 313 10.50 11.87 2.10
C TYR A 313 11.13 12.72 3.22
N GLU A 314 10.41 12.93 4.32
CA GLU A 314 10.90 13.74 5.46
C GLU A 314 11.73 12.96 6.49
N VAL A 315 11.80 11.63 6.35
CA VAL A 315 12.44 10.72 7.30
C VAL A 315 13.56 9.97 6.59
N PRO A 316 14.83 10.09 7.01
CA PRO A 316 15.93 9.37 6.36
C PRO A 316 15.82 7.85 6.50
N ASP A 317 16.27 7.11 5.49
CA ASP A 317 16.28 5.64 5.49
C ASP A 317 17.56 5.02 6.09
N SER A 318 18.68 5.74 6.08
CA SER A 318 19.91 5.20 6.67
C SER A 318 19.76 5.19 8.21
N PRO A 319 20.17 4.11 8.91
CA PRO A 319 20.08 4.07 10.37
C PRO A 319 20.78 5.24 11.05
N GLU A 320 21.91 5.68 10.50
CA GLU A 320 22.72 6.78 11.01
C GLU A 320 22.02 8.13 10.81
N ASP A 321 21.56 8.42 9.59
CA ASP A 321 20.81 9.66 9.31
C ASP A 321 19.46 9.68 10.04
N LEU A 322 18.81 8.53 10.23
CA LEU A 322 17.57 8.43 10.99
C LEU A 322 17.79 8.74 12.48
N ILE A 323 18.91 8.31 13.05
CA ILE A 323 19.30 8.65 14.42
C ILE A 323 19.58 10.15 14.52
N ASP A 324 20.36 10.71 13.59
CA ASP A 324 20.67 12.15 13.56
C ASP A 324 19.42 13.00 13.38
N TRP A 325 18.53 12.60 12.46
CA TRP A 325 17.22 13.21 12.29
C TRP A 325 16.39 13.12 13.56
N ALA A 326 16.29 11.95 14.19
CA ALA A 326 15.53 11.77 15.42
C ALA A 326 16.07 12.68 16.54
N CYS A 327 17.39 12.83 16.62
CA CYS A 327 18.08 13.71 17.55
C CYS A 327 17.78 15.19 17.27
N SER A 328 17.59 15.58 16.01
CA SER A 328 17.19 16.95 15.64
C SER A 328 15.71 17.26 15.93
N GLN A 329 14.84 16.25 15.94
CA GLN A 329 13.39 16.42 16.06
C GLN A 329 12.86 16.25 17.49
N SER A 330 13.66 15.65 18.38
CA SER A 330 13.16 15.23 19.68
C SER A 330 14.19 15.33 20.77
N ARG A 331 13.72 15.52 22.00
CA ARG A 331 14.60 15.63 23.17
C ARG A 331 15.12 14.27 23.59
N LEU A 332 14.27 13.25 23.67
CA LEU A 332 14.67 11.90 24.06
C LEU A 332 14.61 10.97 22.85
N VAL A 333 15.75 10.39 22.49
CA VAL A 333 15.84 9.34 21.46
C VAL A 333 16.39 8.06 22.08
N LEU A 334 15.68 6.96 21.87
CA LEU A 334 16.12 5.62 22.29
C LEU A 334 16.23 4.72 21.06
N VAL A 335 17.38 4.08 20.88
CA VAL A 335 17.67 3.18 19.76
C VAL A 335 17.86 1.76 20.30
N ASP A 336 16.86 0.90 20.10
CA ASP A 336 16.90 -0.54 20.38
C ASP A 336 17.50 -1.29 19.17
N HIS A 337 18.80 -1.06 18.96
CA HIS A 337 19.66 -1.77 18.02
C HIS A 337 20.96 -2.17 18.76
N SER A 338 21.88 -2.89 18.13
CA SER A 338 23.16 -3.26 18.74
C SER A 338 24.27 -2.43 18.07
N PRO A 339 24.93 -1.51 18.80
CA PRO A 339 24.76 -1.22 20.23
C PRO A 339 23.51 -0.39 20.54
N ARG A 340 22.95 -0.55 21.74
CA ARG A 340 21.83 0.27 22.22
C ARG A 340 22.31 1.68 22.54
N GLN A 341 21.55 2.67 22.12
CA GLN A 341 21.91 4.08 22.28
C GLN A 341 20.77 4.90 22.89
N VAL A 342 21.16 5.92 23.66
CA VAL A 342 20.27 6.89 24.28
C VAL A 342 20.82 8.27 23.98
N PHE A 343 19.97 9.17 23.50
CA PHE A 343 20.32 10.57 23.27
C PHE A 343 19.38 11.49 24.03
N TRP A 344 19.92 12.59 24.54
CA TRP A 344 19.19 13.64 25.21
C TRP A 344 19.57 15.02 24.66
N ASP A 345 18.58 15.74 24.14
CA ASP A 345 18.76 17.04 23.46
C ASP A 345 19.85 16.97 22.37
N GLY A 346 19.87 15.85 21.63
CA GLY A 346 20.83 15.55 20.57
C GLY A 346 22.15 14.93 21.03
N GLU A 347 22.47 14.97 22.33
CA GLU A 347 23.74 14.50 22.86
C GLU A 347 23.67 13.04 23.35
N PRO A 348 24.67 12.18 23.06
CA PRO A 348 24.65 10.78 23.48
C PRO A 348 24.90 10.62 24.98
N ILE A 349 24.05 9.82 25.64
CA ILE A 349 24.30 9.34 27.01
C ILE A 349 25.11 8.05 26.92
N VAL A 350 26.44 8.20 26.94
CA VAL A 350 27.41 7.09 26.76
C VAL A 350 27.41 6.17 27.98
N GLN A 351 26.75 5.01 27.85
CA GLN A 351 26.72 3.92 28.84
C GLN A 351 26.68 2.56 28.14
N LYS A 352 26.92 1.47 28.87
CA LYS A 352 26.87 0.10 28.35
C LYS A 352 25.44 -0.46 28.33
N TRP A 353 24.55 0.19 27.58
CA TRP A 353 23.11 -0.10 27.55
C TRP A 353 22.77 -1.54 27.18
N ASP A 354 23.55 -2.20 26.33
CA ASP A 354 23.38 -3.62 25.98
C ASP A 354 23.54 -4.55 27.18
N THR A 355 24.43 -4.21 28.11
CA THR A 355 24.68 -5.01 29.32
C THR A 355 23.73 -4.67 30.47
N GLU A 356 23.17 -3.46 30.49
CA GLU A 356 22.24 -2.96 31.52
C GLU A 356 20.76 -3.22 31.11
N THR A 357 20.47 -4.45 30.67
CA THR A 357 19.18 -4.84 30.07
C THR A 357 17.95 -4.53 30.93
N VAL A 358 18.08 -4.62 32.26
CA VAL A 358 17.00 -4.37 33.23
C VAL A 358 16.65 -2.89 33.31
N GLN A 359 17.65 -2.02 33.23
CA GLN A 359 17.55 -0.56 33.28
C GLN A 359 17.09 -0.02 31.93
N TRP A 360 17.63 -0.56 30.83
CA TRP A 360 17.13 -0.32 29.49
C TRP A 360 15.64 -0.59 29.39
N ASN A 361 15.19 -1.77 29.86
CA ASN A 361 13.77 -2.11 29.82
C ASN A 361 12.90 -1.12 30.61
N LEU A 362 13.35 -0.64 31.77
CA LEU A 362 12.61 0.38 32.52
C LEU A 362 12.53 1.70 31.74
N LEU A 363 13.65 2.19 31.20
CA LEU A 363 13.71 3.44 30.44
C LEU A 363 12.86 3.37 29.16
N TRP A 364 12.97 2.27 28.42
CA TRP A 364 12.19 2.01 27.21
C TRP A 364 10.69 2.00 27.49
N ILE A 365 10.23 1.27 28.52
CA ILE A 365 8.80 1.20 28.84
C ILE A 365 8.26 2.54 29.35
N LEU A 366 9.05 3.30 30.12
CA LEU A 366 8.72 4.68 30.49
C LEU A 366 8.53 5.56 29.26
N ALA A 367 9.43 5.49 28.30
CA ALA A 367 9.38 6.28 27.07
C ALA A 367 8.28 5.82 26.09
N CYS A 368 7.88 4.54 26.11
CA CYS A 368 6.69 4.06 25.40
C CYS A 368 5.38 4.59 26.01
N ASN A 369 5.39 4.97 27.29
CA ASN A 369 4.20 5.35 28.06
C ASN A 369 4.37 6.72 28.76
N PRO A 370 4.71 7.80 28.02
CA PRO A 370 4.90 9.12 28.62
C PRO A 370 3.65 9.59 29.36
N GLY A 371 3.85 10.21 30.52
CA GLY A 371 2.76 10.69 31.38
C GLY A 371 1.93 9.59 32.06
N ARG A 372 2.23 8.30 31.85
CA ARG A 372 1.58 7.18 32.56
C ARG A 372 2.51 6.58 33.59
N THR A 373 1.93 6.11 34.69
CA THR A 373 2.69 5.38 35.70
C THR A 373 3.00 3.98 35.18
N VAL A 374 4.28 3.66 35.14
CA VAL A 374 4.83 2.32 34.87
C VAL A 374 5.05 1.63 36.22
N ASP A 375 4.32 0.53 36.41
CA ASP A 375 4.46 -0.35 37.56
C ASP A 375 5.33 -1.56 37.23
N LYS A 376 5.45 -2.48 38.18
CA LYS A 376 6.26 -3.69 38.05
C LYS A 376 5.70 -4.64 36.97
N GLU A 377 4.39 -4.73 36.81
CA GLU A 377 3.73 -5.70 35.93
C GLU A 377 3.86 -5.31 34.45
N MET A 378 4.11 -4.04 34.16
CA MET A 378 4.39 -3.55 32.81
C MET A 378 5.81 -3.87 32.30
N LEU A 379 6.70 -4.36 33.16
CA LEU A 379 8.11 -4.62 32.82
C LEU A 379 8.34 -6.05 32.33
N TYR A 380 9.28 -6.21 31.39
CA TYR A 380 9.69 -7.53 30.92
C TYR A 380 10.45 -8.28 32.03
N LYS A 381 10.10 -9.55 32.26
CA LYS A 381 10.61 -10.40 33.36
C LYS A 381 10.54 -9.67 34.73
N PRO A 382 9.33 -9.47 35.29
CA PRO A 382 9.14 -8.69 36.52
C PRO A 382 9.73 -9.34 37.79
N GLN A 383 10.13 -10.62 37.72
CA GLN A 383 10.47 -11.45 38.89
C GLN A 383 11.91 -11.29 39.43
N GLY A 384 12.77 -10.45 38.83
CA GLY A 384 14.18 -10.31 39.24
C GLY A 384 14.43 -9.28 40.36
N GLN A 385 14.31 -7.99 40.05
CA GLN A 385 14.61 -6.87 40.95
C GLN A 385 13.37 -6.01 41.24
N LYS A 386 13.29 -5.46 42.46
CA LYS A 386 12.30 -4.44 42.81
C LYS A 386 12.43 -3.26 41.84
N ILE A 387 11.30 -2.71 41.39
CA ILE A 387 11.30 -1.57 40.46
C ILE A 387 12.07 -0.37 41.01
N SER A 388 12.09 -0.18 42.33
CA SER A 388 12.90 0.85 42.99
C SER A 388 14.40 0.63 42.82
N SER A 389 14.89 -0.61 42.93
CA SER A 389 16.28 -0.95 42.67
C SER A 389 16.64 -0.71 41.20
N ARG A 390 15.73 -1.04 40.26
CA ARG A 390 15.90 -0.73 38.83
C ARG A 390 16.04 0.78 38.61
N ARG A 391 15.18 1.59 39.23
CA ARG A 391 15.24 3.05 39.15
C ARG A 391 16.51 3.64 39.75
N THR A 392 16.96 3.16 40.90
CA THR A 392 18.21 3.64 41.54
C THR A 392 19.39 3.43 40.60
N ARG A 393 19.52 2.22 40.02
CA ARG A 393 20.56 1.91 39.04
C ARG A 393 20.43 2.75 37.76
N LEU A 394 19.20 2.93 37.26
CA LEU A 394 18.95 3.81 36.10
C LEU A 394 19.34 5.26 36.41
N LYS A 395 19.15 5.72 37.66
CA LYS A 395 19.59 7.06 38.08
C LYS A 395 21.10 7.22 37.90
N GLU A 396 21.87 6.21 38.32
CA GLU A 396 23.34 6.18 38.18
C GLU A 396 23.77 6.24 36.70
N LEU A 397 23.12 5.47 35.83
CA LEU A 397 23.39 5.48 34.38
C LEU A 397 23.08 6.84 33.73
N LEU A 398 22.09 7.55 34.25
CA LEU A 398 21.68 8.87 33.79
C LEU A 398 22.36 10.02 34.53
N ASN A 399 23.42 9.78 35.33
CA ASN A 399 24.09 10.83 36.10
C ASN A 399 24.64 11.98 35.24
N GLY A 400 25.00 11.70 33.97
CA GLY A 400 25.41 12.72 33.01
C GLY A 400 24.27 13.55 32.41
N CYS A 401 23.02 13.23 32.73
CA CYS A 401 21.82 13.90 32.22
C CYS A 401 20.81 14.12 33.35
N GLU A 402 21.06 15.12 34.20
CA GLU A 402 20.20 15.42 35.34
C GLU A 402 18.77 15.80 34.91
N ALA A 403 18.62 16.51 33.79
CA ALA A 403 17.34 16.91 33.25
C ALA A 403 16.39 15.72 33.01
N LEU A 404 16.83 14.70 32.25
CA LEU A 404 16.04 13.48 32.03
C LEU A 404 15.74 12.76 33.36
N ASN A 405 16.73 12.70 34.25
CA ASN A 405 16.59 12.07 35.56
C ASN A 405 15.48 12.73 36.41
N GLN A 406 15.38 14.06 36.37
CA GLN A 406 14.37 14.83 37.10
C GLN A 406 12.95 14.64 36.53
N LEU A 407 12.80 14.32 35.24
CA LEU A 407 11.50 14.05 34.62
C LEU A 407 10.94 12.68 34.96
N ILE A 408 11.76 11.74 35.43
CA ILE A 408 11.29 10.43 35.92
C ILE A 408 10.86 10.56 37.38
N LYS A 409 9.57 10.82 37.61
CA LYS A 409 8.96 10.99 38.94
C LYS A 409 8.59 9.67 39.58
N THR A 410 8.69 9.63 40.92
CA THR A 410 8.17 8.54 41.73
C THR A 410 6.70 8.80 42.04
N ILE A 411 5.83 7.84 41.72
CA ILE A 411 4.42 7.88 42.09
C ILE A 411 4.23 6.92 43.27
N ARG A 412 3.95 7.49 44.45
CA ARG A 412 3.93 6.75 45.71
C ARG A 412 2.98 5.54 45.63
N GLY A 413 3.54 4.35 45.88
CA GLY A 413 2.78 3.10 45.88
C GLY A 413 2.40 2.55 44.51
N GLN A 414 2.73 3.23 43.40
CA GLN A 414 2.31 2.82 42.05
C GLN A 414 3.49 2.55 41.11
N GLY A 415 4.59 3.30 41.22
CA GLY A 415 5.77 3.08 40.37
C GLY A 415 6.43 4.38 39.94
N TYR A 416 6.81 4.46 38.66
CA TYR A 416 7.51 5.62 38.09
C TYR A 416 6.80 6.16 36.87
N ARG A 417 6.91 7.46 36.63
CA ARG A 417 6.30 8.15 35.49
C ARG A 417 7.32 9.06 34.84
N LEU A 418 7.43 9.00 33.51
CA LEU A 418 8.20 9.97 32.74
C LEU A 418 7.31 11.16 32.38
N GLU A 419 7.63 12.32 32.92
CA GLU A 419 6.95 13.59 32.65
C GLU A 419 7.59 14.29 31.45
N LEU A 420 7.40 13.71 30.27
CA LEU A 420 7.83 14.29 29.01
C LEU A 420 6.70 14.12 28.00
N ASP A 421 6.48 15.13 27.15
CA ASP A 421 5.47 15.04 26.09
C ASP A 421 5.85 13.90 25.13
N SER A 422 4.86 13.15 24.65
CA SER A 422 5.06 12.14 23.60
C SER A 422 5.67 12.70 22.33
N ASP A 423 5.45 13.98 22.02
CA ASP A 423 6.02 14.62 20.83
C ASP A 423 7.53 14.90 21.00
N ASN A 424 8.02 14.91 22.24
CA ASN A 424 9.45 15.06 22.59
C ASN A 424 10.16 13.71 22.81
N ILE A 425 9.56 12.60 22.34
CA ILE A 425 10.14 11.26 22.39
C ILE A 425 10.10 10.59 21.02
N ILE A 426 11.26 10.09 20.57
CA ILE A 426 11.36 9.18 19.43
C ILE A 426 11.99 7.86 19.89
N LEU A 427 11.36 6.76 19.52
CA LEU A 427 11.84 5.40 19.78
C LEU A 427 12.15 4.75 18.44
N LEU A 428 13.36 4.25 18.26
CA LEU A 428 13.81 3.52 17.08
C LEU A 428 14.14 2.08 17.49
N GLN A 429 13.63 1.10 16.76
CA GLN A 429 13.88 -0.31 17.03
C GLN A 429 14.36 -1.00 15.75
N SER A 430 15.32 -1.91 15.90
CA SER A 430 15.82 -2.70 14.77
C SER A 430 14.71 -3.54 14.15
N ASP A 431 14.70 -3.58 12.82
CA ASP A 431 13.79 -4.43 12.03
C ASP A 431 14.30 -5.86 11.84
N GLY A 432 15.52 -6.16 12.29
CA GLY A 432 16.19 -7.45 12.14
C GLY A 432 16.87 -7.66 10.77
N LEU A 433 16.78 -6.69 9.86
CA LEU A 433 17.36 -6.70 8.51
C LEU A 433 18.44 -5.63 8.31
N GLY A 434 18.81 -4.93 9.38
CA GLY A 434 19.82 -3.87 9.37
C GLY A 434 19.22 -2.45 9.34
N GLY A 435 17.90 -2.32 9.29
CA GLY A 435 17.17 -1.05 9.36
C GLY A 435 16.65 -0.72 10.76
N LEU A 436 16.09 0.49 10.88
CA LEU A 436 15.48 1.02 12.10
C LEU A 436 14.04 1.48 11.81
N ASN A 437 13.11 1.08 12.66
CA ASN A 437 11.70 1.47 12.60
C ASN A 437 11.31 2.34 13.78
N ARG A 438 10.49 3.35 13.55
CA ARG A 438 9.91 4.15 14.63
C ARG A 438 8.86 3.36 15.40
N VAL A 439 9.01 3.27 16.71
CA VAL A 439 8.03 2.66 17.62
C VAL A 439 7.06 3.72 18.13
N PRO A 440 5.74 3.50 17.98
CA PRO A 440 4.74 4.48 18.42
C PRO A 440 4.71 4.61 19.95
N THR A 441 4.69 5.84 20.43
CA THR A 441 4.44 6.17 21.84
C THR A 441 2.95 6.18 22.15
N ARG A 442 2.55 5.77 23.35
CA ARG A 442 1.16 5.93 23.80
C ARG A 442 0.95 7.39 24.20
N LYS A 443 0.08 8.10 23.48
CA LYS A 443 -0.26 9.49 23.81
C LYS A 443 -0.68 9.62 25.28
N SER A 444 -0.11 10.63 25.95
CA SER A 444 -0.56 11.04 27.27
C SER A 444 -2.02 11.50 27.14
N ARG A 445 -2.91 11.05 28.03
CA ARG A 445 -4.21 11.72 28.16
C ARG A 445 -3.89 13.05 28.84
N SER A 446 -4.11 14.17 28.15
CA SER A 446 -4.10 15.49 28.77
C SER A 446 -4.99 15.45 30.01
N ILE A 447 -4.38 15.53 31.19
CA ILE A 447 -5.12 15.76 32.43
C ILE A 447 -5.41 17.25 32.44
N ASN A 448 -6.52 17.65 31.79
CA ASN A 448 -7.17 18.90 32.13
C ASN A 448 -8.13 18.61 33.28
N SER A 449 -7.78 19.11 34.46
CA SER A 449 -8.70 19.48 35.54
C SER A 449 -8.07 20.68 36.25
#